data_AF-A0A957RJA6-F1
#
_entry.id   AF-A0A957RJA6-F1
#
_cell.length_a   1.000
_cell.length_b   1.000
_cell.length_c   1.000
_cell.angle_alpha   90.00
_cell.angle_beta   90.00
_cell.angle_gamma   90.00
#
_symmetry.space_group_name_H-M   'P 1'
#
loop_
_entity.id
_entity.type
_entity.pdbx_description
1 polymer ?
#
loop_
_entity_poly.entity_id
_entity_poly.type
_entity_poly.pdbx_seq_one_letter_code
_entity_poly.pdbx_strand_id
1 'polypeptide(L)' 'SDETGSSDSGYGLLNVNQRIRLYYGQRYGLQLSSVYGAGTTVSLTIPLRSRPKPVSEES' A
#
# COMPACT_ATOMS: atom_id res chain seq x y z
N SER A 1 -0.12 31.37 3.91
CA SER A 1 -0.77 30.69 2.77
C SER A 1 0.05 29.46 2.53
N ASP A 2 -0.24 28.40 3.26
CA ASP A 2 0.66 27.26 3.40
C ASP A 2 -0.08 26.03 2.88
N GLU A 3 -0.10 25.93 1.56
CA GLU A 3 -0.64 24.80 0.83
C GLU A 3 0.53 23.98 0.26
N THR A 4 0.39 22.65 0.33
CA THR A 4 1.14 21.62 -0.40
C THR A 4 2.54 21.20 0.10
N GLY A 5 2.59 20.62 1.30
CA GLY A 5 3.53 19.53 1.56
C GLY A 5 2.86 18.19 1.33
N SER A 6 2.86 17.61 0.11
CA SER A 6 2.54 16.17 -0.14
C SER A 6 2.68 15.70 -1.60
N SER A 7 3.56 16.27 -2.43
CA SER A 7 3.65 15.85 -3.84
C SER A 7 4.71 14.76 -4.12
N ASP A 8 5.59 14.44 -3.17
CA ASP A 8 6.70 13.48 -3.38
C ASP A 8 6.57 12.20 -2.53
N SER A 9 5.94 12.28 -1.35
CA SER A 9 5.76 11.14 -0.43
C SER A 9 4.70 10.12 -0.88
N GLY A 10 3.77 10.51 -1.75
CA GLY A 10 2.68 9.66 -2.22
C GLY A 10 3.11 8.56 -3.19
N TYR A 11 4.14 8.81 -4.01
CA TYR A 11 4.55 7.87 -5.06
C TYR A 11 5.16 6.58 -4.52
N GLY A 12 5.94 6.65 -3.43
CA GLY A 12 6.55 5.47 -2.82
C GLY A 12 5.50 4.50 -2.28
N LEU A 13 4.54 5.01 -1.49
CA LEU A 13 3.46 4.20 -0.94
C LEU A 13 2.50 3.70 -2.03
N LEU A 14 2.25 4.50 -3.06
CA LEU A 14 1.45 4.09 -4.21
C LEU A 14 2.10 2.91 -4.95
N ASN A 15 3.41 2.96 -5.20
CA ASN A 15 4.14 1.87 -5.87
C ASN A 15 4.09 0.59 -5.04
N VAL A 16 4.32 0.69 -3.73
CA VAL A 16 4.23 -0.45 -2.82
C VAL A 16 2.81 -1.03 -2.83
N ASN A 17 1.78 -0.19 -2.71
CA ASN A 17 0.38 -0.62 -2.75
C ASN A 17 0.02 -1.30 -4.09
N GLN A 18 0.50 -0.78 -5.22
CA GLN A 18 0.32 -1.40 -6.53
C GLN A 18 0.98 -2.78 -6.60
N ARG A 19 2.24 -2.91 -6.16
CA ARG A 19 2.94 -4.21 -6.15
C ARG A 19 2.22 -5.22 -5.28
N ILE A 20 1.78 -4.85 -4.09
CA ILE A 20 1.02 -5.76 -3.21
C ILE A 20 -0.23 -6.28 -3.93
N ARG A 21 -0.99 -5.39 -4.57
CA ARG A 21 -2.20 -5.77 -5.33
C ARG A 21 -1.88 -6.67 -6.51
N LEU A 22 -0.77 -6.42 -7.22
CA LEU A 22 -0.33 -7.26 -8.34
C LEU A 22 0.02 -8.67 -7.89
N TYR A 23 0.62 -8.86 -6.71
CA TYR A 23 1.12 -10.16 -6.26
C TYR A 23 0.16 -10.96 -5.38
N TYR A 24 -0.78 -10.31 -4.72
CA TYR A 24 -1.71 -10.96 -3.80
C TYR A 24 -3.19 -10.77 -4.20
N GLY A 25 -3.47 -9.85 -5.12
CA GLY A 25 -4.81 -9.49 -5.57
C GLY A 25 -5.31 -8.17 -4.96
N GLN A 26 -6.35 -7.61 -5.58
CA GLN A 26 -6.84 -6.25 -5.28
C GLN A 26 -7.30 -6.04 -3.83
N ARG A 27 -7.68 -7.11 -3.12
CA ARG A 27 -8.09 -7.08 -1.71
C ARG A 27 -6.94 -6.82 -0.74
N TYR A 28 -5.70 -6.95 -1.20
CA TYR A 28 -4.51 -6.74 -0.39
C TYR A 28 -3.86 -5.42 -0.78
N GLY A 29 -3.77 -4.51 0.18
CA GLY A 29 -3.19 -3.18 0.00
C GLY A 29 -2.79 -2.57 1.33
N LEU A 30 -2.16 -1.40 1.27
CA LEU A 30 -1.80 -0.65 2.47
C LEU A 30 -3.04 0.04 3.07
N GLN A 31 -3.14 0.00 4.39
CA GLN A 31 -4.09 0.77 5.18
C GLN A 31 -3.33 1.83 5.96
N LEU A 32 -3.75 3.08 5.84
CA LEU A 32 -3.13 4.21 6.52
C LEU A 32 -4.10 4.76 7.57
N SER A 33 -3.61 4.95 8.78
CA SER A 33 -4.29 5.67 9.85
C SER A 33 -3.33 6.70 10.42
N SER A 34 -3.71 7.97 10.44
CA SER A 34 -2.87 9.05 10.95
C SER A 34 -3.63 9.84 11.99
N VAL A 35 -2.94 10.21 13.06
CA VAL A 35 -3.45 11.08 14.12
C VAL A 35 -2.50 12.27 14.20
N TYR A 36 -3.05 13.47 13.98
CA TYR A 36 -2.26 14.70 14.05
C TYR A 36 -1.54 14.81 15.39
N GLY A 37 -0.23 15.08 15.35
CA GLY A 37 0.63 15.15 16.54
C GLY A 37 1.00 13.81 17.19
N ALA A 38 0.38 12.69 16.79
CA ALA A 38 0.71 11.34 17.29
C ALA A 38 1.44 10.47 16.25
N GLY A 39 1.34 10.84 14.96
CA GLY A 39 2.04 10.18 13.86
C GLY A 39 1.12 9.35 12.97
N THR A 40 1.73 8.48 12.16
CA THR A 40 1.05 7.69 11.13
C THR A 40 1.34 6.21 11.30
N THR A 41 0.29 5.41 11.32
CA THR A 41 0.32 3.94 11.32
C THR A 41 0.00 3.42 9.92
N VAL A 42 0.84 2.52 9.43
CA VAL A 42 0.64 1.82 8.15
C VAL A 42 0.49 0.33 8.42
N SER A 43 -0.60 -0.27 7.94
CA SER A 43 -0.92 -1.70 8.14
C SER A 43 -1.04 -2.43 6.81
N LEU A 44 -0.58 -3.69 6.78
CA LEU A 44 -0.68 -4.60 5.65
C LEU A 44 -1.03 -6.00 6.17
N THR A 45 -2.02 -6.62 5.55
CA THR A 45 -2.37 -8.04 5.77
C THR A 45 -2.06 -8.83 4.52
N ILE A 46 -1.40 -9.98 4.63
CA ILE A 46 -1.12 -10.90 3.51
C ILE A 46 -1.39 -12.36 3.94
N PRO A 47 -1.67 -13.28 3.00
CA PRO A 47 -1.82 -14.70 3.33
C PRO A 47 -0.54 -15.31 3.89
N LEU A 48 -0.67 -16.16 4.90
CA LEU A 48 0.47 -16.86 5.51
C LEU A 48 1.14 -17.88 4.58
N ARG A 49 0.36 -18.51 3.67
CA ARG A 49 0.82 -19.62 2.81
C ARG A 49 0.57 -19.35 1.33
N SER A 50 0.90 -18.16 0.85
CA SER A 50 0.89 -17.84 -0.57
C SER A 50 2.29 -17.43 -1.01
N ARG A 51 2.82 -18.06 -2.06
CA ARG A 51 3.92 -17.43 -2.80
C ARG A 51 3.34 -16.23 -3.54
N PRO A 52 3.92 -15.04 -3.43
CA PRO A 52 3.49 -13.91 -4.25
C PRO A 52 3.57 -14.34 -5.71
N LYS A 53 2.45 -14.26 -6.42
CA LYS A 53 2.38 -14.55 -7.85
C LYS A 53 1.65 -13.40 -8.53
N PRO A 54 2.16 -12.87 -9.64
CA PRO A 54 1.44 -11.86 -10.38
C PRO A 54 0.08 -12.43 -10.81
N VAL A 55 -1.01 -11.71 -10.53
CA VAL A 55 -2.40 -12.10 -10.87
C VAL A 55 -2.66 -12.30 -12.38
N SER A 56 -1.67 -12.12 -13.24
CA SER A 56 -1.74 -12.39 -14.68
C SER A 56 -1.38 -13.83 -15.07
N GLU A 57 -0.87 -14.67 -14.16
CA GLU A 57 -0.53 -16.08 -14.41
C GLU A 57 -1.65 -17.06 -14.02
N GLU A 58 -2.91 -16.68 -14.25
CA GLU A 58 -4.06 -17.54 -14.06
C GLU A 58 -4.76 -17.68 -15.44
N SER A 59 -4.30 -18.68 -16.21
CA SER A 59 -4.95 -19.22 -17.41
C SER A 59 -5.55 -20.58 -17.08
#